data_AF-A0A2V9W2N3-F1
#
_entry.id   AF-A0A2V9W2N3-F1
#
_cell.length_a   1.000
_cell.length_b   1.000
_cell.length_c   1.000
_cell.angle_alpha   90.00
_cell.angle_beta   90.00
_cell.angle_gamma   90.00
#
_symmetry.space_group_name_H-M   'P 1'
#
loop_
_entity.id
_entity.type
_entity.pdbx_description
1 polymer ?
#
loop_
_entity_poly.entity_id
_entity_poly.type
_entity_poly.pdbx_seq_one_letter_code
_entity_poly.pdbx_strand_id
1 'polypeptide(L)'
;MPRAKINPDKQKALQQHGTLNLRPQDVRHPLFQDSDFFDPFAFQQGGLSGLLPQKRGPRNGHKLTPEVMEFVGEQRTVEPSLSFAQLAERVQHNFHVKVHPRSIERQLLREKKLR
;
A
#
# COMPACT_ATOMS: atom_id res chain seq x y z
N MET A 1 -1.83 3.88 6.30
CA MET A 1 -2.69 4.87 6.98
C MET A 1 -4.12 4.43 6.74
N PRO A 2 -4.92 4.19 7.79
CA PRO A 2 -6.34 3.94 7.61
C PRO A 2 -6.97 5.16 6.89
N ARG A 3 -7.90 4.91 5.96
CA ARG A 3 -8.72 5.99 5.39
C ARG A 3 -9.37 6.72 6.56
N ALA A 4 -9.18 8.04 6.65
CA ALA A 4 -9.81 8.82 7.70
C ALA A 4 -11.33 8.61 7.58
N LYS A 5 -11.99 8.26 8.69
CA LYS A 5 -13.45 8.10 8.69
C LYS A 5 -14.08 9.43 8.27
N ILE A 6 -15.11 9.36 7.43
CA ILE A 6 -15.87 10.53 7.00
C ILE A 6 -16.42 11.19 8.27
N ASN A 7 -16.04 12.45 8.50
CA ASN A 7 -16.57 13.22 9.61
C ASN A 7 -17.92 13.84 9.18
N PRO A 8 -19.05 13.40 9.75
CA PRO A 8 -20.38 13.85 9.34
C PRO A 8 -20.61 15.36 9.58
N ASP A 9 -19.97 15.94 10.59
CA ASP A 9 -20.13 17.36 10.91
C ASP A 9 -19.46 18.26 9.87
N LYS A 10 -18.29 17.83 9.37
CA LYS A 10 -17.59 18.54 8.29
C LYS A 10 -18.34 18.47 6.97
N GLN A 11 -18.98 17.33 6.68
CA GLN A 11 -19.82 17.19 5.50
C GLN A 11 -21.07 18.09 5.59
N LYS A 12 -21.73 18.15 6.76
CA LYS A 12 -22.84 19.06 7.00
C LYS A 12 -22.45 20.53 6.83
N ALA A 13 -21.28 20.94 7.33
CA ALA A 13 -20.79 22.31 7.14
C ALA A 13 -20.59 22.66 5.65
N LEU A 14 -19.98 21.76 4.87
CA LEU A 14 -19.80 21.97 3.43
C LEU A 14 -21.15 22.00 2.67
N GLN A 15 -22.14 21.24 3.12
CA GLN A 15 -23.51 21.30 2.60
C GLN A 15 -24.18 22.63 2.94
N GLN A 16 -24.12 23.07 4.21
CA GLN A 16 -24.69 24.33 4.68
C GLN A 16 -24.12 25.54 3.91
N HIS A 17 -22.83 25.51 3.59
CA HIS A 17 -22.16 26.56 2.82
C HIS A 17 -22.25 26.36 1.30
N GLY A 18 -22.94 25.33 0.79
CA GLY A 18 -23.10 25.08 -0.64
C GLY A 18 -21.80 24.73 -1.39
N THR A 19 -20.74 24.37 -0.68
CA THR A 19 -19.42 24.05 -1.26
C THR A 19 -19.22 22.56 -1.52
N LEU A 20 -20.10 21.71 -0.99
CA LEU A 20 -20.10 20.29 -1.33
C LEU A 20 -20.72 20.04 -2.71
N ASN A 21 -19.99 19.32 -3.58
CA ASN A 21 -20.58 18.79 -4.80
C ASN A 21 -21.65 17.72 -4.47
N LEU A 22 -22.93 18.07 -4.66
CA LEU A 22 -24.08 17.18 -4.40
C LEU A 22 -24.36 16.19 -5.53
N ARG A 23 -23.75 16.39 -6.71
CA ARG A 23 -23.99 15.57 -7.91
C ARG A 23 -22.68 15.10 -8.54
N PRO A 24 -21.86 14.33 -7.81
CA PRO A 24 -20.61 13.79 -8.36
C PRO A 24 -20.82 12.91 -9.59
N GLN A 25 -21.95 12.22 -9.68
CA GLN A 25 -22.35 11.43 -10.85
C GLN A 25 -22.56 12.24 -12.13
N ASP A 26 -22.80 13.56 -12.02
CA ASP A 26 -23.03 14.44 -13.17
C ASP A 26 -21.73 15.07 -13.70
N VAL A 27 -20.58 14.77 -13.10
CA VAL A 27 -19.28 15.28 -13.55
C VAL A 27 -18.89 14.59 -14.86
N ARG A 28 -19.04 15.29 -15.99
CA ARG A 28 -18.78 14.78 -17.34
C ARG A 28 -17.45 15.21 -17.94
N HIS A 29 -16.60 15.91 -17.20
CA HIS A 29 -15.33 16.39 -17.75
C HIS A 29 -14.40 15.21 -18.08
N PRO A 30 -13.75 15.17 -19.27
CA PRO A 30 -12.93 14.02 -19.70
C PRO A 30 -11.87 13.58 -18.68
N LEU A 31 -11.23 14.54 -18.00
CA LEU A 31 -10.26 14.24 -16.94
C LEU A 31 -10.80 13.37 -15.79
N PHE A 32 -12.11 13.38 -15.53
CA PHE A 32 -12.77 12.56 -14.52
C PHE A 32 -13.31 11.22 -15.06
N GLN A 33 -13.17 10.98 -16.37
CA GLN A 33 -13.56 9.72 -17.03
C GLN A 33 -12.32 8.86 -17.32
N ASP A 34 -11.26 9.48 -17.84
CA ASP A 34 -10.12 8.76 -18.43
C ASP A 34 -8.84 8.81 -17.57
N SER A 35 -8.92 9.29 -16.32
CA SER A 35 -7.75 9.46 -15.44
C SER A 35 -7.89 8.75 -14.11
N ASP A 36 -6.86 8.01 -13.72
CA ASP A 36 -6.73 7.45 -12.35
C ASP A 36 -6.49 8.54 -11.28
N PHE A 37 -6.28 9.79 -11.68
CA PHE A 37 -5.97 10.89 -10.77
C PHE A 37 -7.21 11.63 -10.26
N PHE A 38 -8.24 11.84 -11.10
CA PHE A 38 -9.44 12.59 -10.75
C PHE A 38 -10.62 11.64 -10.53
N ASP A 39 -11.19 11.64 -9.32
CA ASP A 39 -12.38 10.86 -8.97
C ASP A 39 -13.46 11.81 -8.45
N PRO A 40 -14.65 11.89 -9.08
CA PRO A 40 -15.70 12.79 -8.62
C PRO A 40 -16.27 12.36 -7.25
N PHE A 41 -16.09 11.09 -6.86
CA PHE A 41 -16.52 10.53 -5.59
C PHE A 41 -15.43 10.62 -4.50
N ALA A 42 -14.26 11.20 -4.78
CA ALA A 42 -13.12 11.22 -3.86
C ALA A 42 -13.47 11.72 -2.45
N PHE A 43 -14.26 12.79 -2.35
CA PHE A 43 -14.74 13.31 -1.06
C PHE A 43 -15.73 12.35 -0.37
N GLN A 44 -16.64 11.73 -1.10
CA GLN A 44 -17.59 10.77 -0.52
C GLN A 44 -16.90 9.49 -0.04
N GLN A 45 -15.81 9.07 -0.68
CA GLN A 45 -15.07 7.87 -0.31
C GLN A 45 -14.07 8.09 0.85
N GLY A 46 -13.51 9.30 0.99
CA GLY A 46 -12.40 9.56 1.90
C GLY A 46 -12.45 10.88 2.67
N GLY A 47 -13.57 11.61 2.60
CA GLY A 47 -13.70 12.96 3.13
C GLY A 47 -12.68 13.91 2.53
N LEU A 48 -12.20 14.88 3.32
CA LEU A 48 -11.18 15.83 2.87
C LEU A 48 -9.87 15.13 2.43
N SER A 49 -9.51 14.01 3.05
CA SER A 49 -8.29 13.26 2.71
C SER A 49 -8.37 12.58 1.33
N GLY A 50 -9.58 12.34 0.83
CA GLY A 50 -9.79 11.82 -0.53
C GLY A 50 -9.45 12.84 -1.61
N LEU A 51 -9.56 14.15 -1.31
CA LEU A 51 -9.23 15.23 -2.24
C LEU A 51 -7.73 15.52 -2.34
N LEU A 52 -6.93 14.97 -1.41
CA LEU A 52 -5.48 15.16 -1.41
C LEU A 52 -4.79 14.15 -2.33
N PRO A 53 -3.67 14.53 -2.99
CA PRO A 53 -2.86 13.59 -3.75
C PRO A 53 -2.49 12.37 -2.91
N GLN A 54 -2.80 11.18 -3.46
CA GLN A 54 -2.42 9.93 -2.82
C GLN A 54 -0.91 9.69 -2.97
N LYS A 55 -0.35 8.88 -2.05
CA LYS A 55 1.06 8.49 -2.12
C LYS A 55 1.34 7.81 -3.46
N ARG A 56 2.29 8.35 -4.23
CA ARG A 56 2.75 7.80 -5.52
C ARG A 56 3.76 6.67 -5.29
N GLY A 57 3.86 5.78 -6.27
CA GLY A 57 4.85 4.71 -6.31
C GLY A 57 4.46 3.42 -5.57
N PRO A 58 5.30 2.37 -5.66
CA PRO A 58 5.02 1.05 -5.09
C PRO A 58 4.76 1.13 -3.58
N ARG A 59 3.58 0.68 -3.15
CA ARG A 59 3.15 0.75 -1.73
C ARG A 59 3.86 -0.25 -0.84
N ASN A 60 4.36 -1.35 -1.42
CA ASN A 60 5.02 -2.46 -0.73
C ASN A 60 6.29 -2.89 -1.49
N GLY A 61 7.18 -3.59 -0.79
CA GLY A 61 8.33 -4.22 -1.42
C GLY A 61 7.87 -5.32 -2.37
N HIS A 62 8.12 -5.17 -3.66
CA HIS A 62 7.62 -6.08 -4.71
C HIS A 62 8.48 -7.34 -4.89
N LYS A 63 9.60 -7.47 -4.18
CA LYS A 63 10.54 -8.60 -4.31
C LYS A 63 10.49 -9.62 -3.18
N LEU A 64 10.00 -9.21 -2.01
CA LEU A 64 9.83 -10.07 -0.84
C LEU A 64 8.33 -10.30 -0.66
N THR A 65 7.77 -11.08 -1.58
CA THR A 65 6.35 -11.46 -1.54
C THR A 65 6.10 -12.40 -0.36
N PRO A 66 4.83 -12.61 0.04
CA PRO A 66 4.50 -13.55 1.11
C PRO A 66 5.09 -14.94 0.88
N GLU A 67 5.05 -15.47 -0.36
CA GLU A 67 5.58 -16.81 -0.66
C GLU A 67 7.10 -16.88 -0.46
N VAL A 68 7.83 -15.83 -0.86
CA VAL A 68 9.29 -15.76 -0.65
C VAL A 68 9.62 -15.72 0.84
N MET A 69 8.83 -15.01 1.65
CA MET A 69 9.06 -14.91 3.10
C MET A 69 8.75 -16.21 3.83
N GLU A 70 7.72 -16.94 3.39
CA GLU A 70 7.41 -18.29 3.90
C GLU A 70 8.58 -19.24 3.65
N PHE A 71 9.09 -19.29 2.42
CA PHE A 71 10.27 -20.08 2.09
C PHE A 71 11.50 -19.69 2.93
N VAL A 72 11.77 -18.39 3.10
CA VAL A 72 12.88 -17.93 3.95
C VAL A 72 12.69 -18.39 5.41
N GLY A 73 11.46 -18.42 5.91
CA GLY A 73 11.12 -18.96 7.23
C GLY A 73 11.42 -20.45 7.35
N GLU A 74 11.00 -21.25 6.38
CA GLU A 74 11.27 -22.69 6.32
C GLU A 74 12.77 -23.00 6.29
N GLN A 75 13.53 -22.31 5.43
CA GLN A 75 14.97 -22.51 5.30
C GLN A 75 15.71 -22.25 6.62
N ARG A 76 15.25 -21.28 7.41
CA ARG A 76 15.83 -20.99 8.73
C ARG A 76 15.46 -22.00 9.82
N THR A 77 14.34 -22.71 9.68
CA THR A 77 13.98 -23.82 10.57
C THR A 77 14.83 -25.06 10.27
N VAL A 78 15.07 -25.33 8.98
CA VAL A 78 15.90 -26.45 8.53
C VAL A 78 17.37 -26.21 8.87
N GLU A 79 17.89 -25.01 8.64
CA GLU A 79 19.29 -24.65 8.92
C GLU A 79 19.38 -23.26 9.61
N PRO A 80 19.39 -23.23 10.95
CA PRO A 80 19.44 -21.97 11.72
C PRO A 80 20.72 -21.14 11.55
N SER A 81 21.81 -21.76 11.07
CA SER A 81 23.12 -21.13 10.87
C SER A 81 23.27 -20.42 9.51
N LEU A 82 22.27 -20.48 8.63
CA LEU A 82 22.34 -19.86 7.31
C LEU A 82 22.54 -18.34 7.39
N SER A 83 23.52 -17.86 6.63
CA SER A 83 23.73 -16.44 6.41
C SER A 83 22.63 -15.85 5.53
N PHE A 84 22.33 -14.56 5.74
CA PHE A 84 21.42 -13.81 4.85
C PHE A 84 21.88 -13.77 3.39
N ALA A 85 23.19 -13.92 3.14
CA ALA A 85 23.72 -14.05 1.78
C ALA A 85 23.27 -15.36 1.12
N GLN A 86 23.37 -16.47 1.85
CA GLN A 86 22.96 -17.79 1.38
C GLN A 86 21.44 -17.87 1.20
N LEU A 87 20.66 -17.23 2.09
CA LEU A 87 19.22 -17.11 1.91
C LEU A 87 18.87 -16.33 0.63
N ALA A 88 19.59 -15.25 0.32
CA ALA A 88 19.38 -14.51 -0.92
C ALA A 88 19.70 -15.35 -2.17
N GLU A 89 20.76 -16.16 -2.13
CA GLU A 89 21.09 -17.10 -3.21
C GLU A 89 20.02 -18.18 -3.38
N ARG A 90 19.54 -18.78 -2.29
CA ARG A 90 18.46 -19.78 -2.34
C ARG A 90 17.15 -19.17 -2.89
N VAL A 91 16.82 -17.93 -2.51
CA VAL A 91 15.67 -17.20 -3.07
C VAL A 91 15.85 -16.92 -4.55
N GLN A 92 17.05 -16.49 -4.98
CA GLN A 92 17.34 -16.28 -6.39
C GLN A 92 17.22 -17.58 -7.20
N HIS A 93 17.66 -18.71 -6.66
CA HIS A 93 17.58 -20.00 -7.33
C HIS A 93 16.13 -20.51 -7.45
N ASN A 94 15.34 -20.41 -6.37
CA ASN A 94 13.98 -20.97 -6.34
C ASN A 94 12.92 -20.06 -6.98
N PHE A 95 13.04 -18.74 -6.77
CA PHE A 95 12.02 -17.78 -7.21
C PHE A 95 12.49 -16.90 -8.38
N HIS A 96 13.74 -17.01 -8.82
CA HIS A 96 14.33 -16.16 -9.88
C HIS A 96 14.32 -14.66 -9.55
N VAL A 97 14.13 -14.30 -8.27
CA VAL A 97 14.09 -12.90 -7.80
C VAL A 97 15.40 -12.51 -7.14
N LYS A 98 16.06 -11.47 -7.67
CA LYS A 98 17.27 -10.91 -7.08
C LYS A 98 16.94 -10.00 -5.89
N VAL A 99 17.14 -10.53 -4.69
CA VAL A 99 17.01 -9.81 -3.41
C VAL A 99 18.36 -9.57 -2.75
N HIS A 100 18.49 -8.46 -2.06
CA HIS A 100 19.70 -8.15 -1.29
C HIS A 100 19.59 -8.77 0.12
N PRO A 101 20.69 -9.28 0.73
CA PRO A 101 20.66 -9.86 2.08
C PRO A 101 20.07 -8.91 3.13
N ARG A 102 20.46 -7.63 3.09
CA ARG A 102 19.90 -6.56 3.94
C ARG A 102 18.38 -6.39 3.79
N SER A 103 17.80 -6.68 2.63
CA SER A 103 16.34 -6.61 2.44
C SER A 103 15.63 -7.72 3.19
N ILE A 104 16.17 -8.95 3.15
CA ILE A 104 15.67 -10.09 3.92
C ILE A 104 15.76 -9.80 5.43
N GLU A 105 16.92 -9.34 5.88
CA GLU A 105 17.17 -8.99 7.28
C GLU A 105 16.18 -7.92 7.79
N ARG A 106 16.02 -6.82 7.05
CA ARG A 106 15.10 -5.73 7.42
C ARG A 106 13.65 -6.19 7.48
N GLN A 107 13.24 -7.08 6.59
CA GLN A 107 11.87 -7.58 6.55
C GLN A 107 11.60 -8.49 7.76
N LEU A 108 12.54 -9.38 8.11
CA LEU A 108 12.44 -10.23 9.30
C LEU A 108 12.42 -9.40 10.60
N LEU A 109 13.20 -8.33 10.69
CA LEU A 109 13.16 -7.40 11.83
C LEU A 109 11.82 -6.66 11.92
N ARG A 110 11.21 -6.31 10.79
CA ARG A 110 9.91 -5.65 10.74
C ARG A 110 8.79 -6.59 11.21
N GLU A 111 8.80 -7.85 10.79
CA GLU A 111 7.79 -8.84 11.20
C GLU A 111 7.85 -9.14 12.70
N LYS A 112 9.06 -9.21 13.28
CA LYS A 112 9.24 -9.33 14.74
C LYS A 112 8.68 -8.15 15.52
N LYS A 113 8.68 -6.94 14.95
CA LYS A 113 8.15 -5.72 15.58
C LYS A 113 6.63 -5.60 15.44
N LEU A 114 6.05 -6.24 14.42
CA LEU A 114 4.60 -6.23 14.17
C LEU A 114 3.85 -7.31 14.98
N ARG A 115 4.54 -8.36 15.42
CA ARG A 115 4.07 -9.36 16.37
C ARG A 115 4.26 -8.88 17.80
#